data_AF-A0A7Z0WWV2-F1
#
_entry.id   AF-A0A7Z0WWV2-F1
#
_cell.length_a   1.000
_cell.length_b   1.000
_cell.length_c   1.000
_cell.angle_alpha   90.00
_cell.angle_beta   90.00
_cell.angle_gamma   90.00
#
_symmetry.space_group_name_H-M   'P 1'
#
loop_
_entity.id
_entity.type
_entity.pdbx_description
1 polymer ?
#
loop_
_entity_poly.entity_id
_entity_poly.type
_entity_poly.pdbx_seq_one_letter_code
_entity_poly.pdbx_strand_id
1 'polypeptide(L)' 'MQALSKYSEKEILKFHGMGPASLPKLRVALKEIGLSFKS' A
#
# COMPACT_ATOMS: atom_id res chain seq x y z
N MET A 1 -10.87 9.22 5.99
CA MET A 1 -9.58 8.96 5.33
C MET A 1 -9.21 7.50 5.56
N GLN A 2 -9.05 6.70 4.51
CA GLN A 2 -8.67 5.29 4.60
C GLN A 2 -7.14 5.21 4.53
N ALA A 3 -6.49 4.76 5.61
CA ALA A 3 -5.04 4.68 5.69
C ALA A 3 -4.53 3.40 5.02
N LEU A 4 -3.65 3.54 4.02
CA LEU A 4 -3.02 2.43 3.29
C LEU A 4 -2.25 1.47 4.21
N SER A 5 -1.74 1.95 5.34
CA SER A 5 -1.02 1.14 6.35
C SER A 5 -1.89 0.06 7.03
N LYS A 6 -3.22 0.13 6.88
CA LYS A 6 -4.14 -0.87 7.43
C LYS A 6 -4.23 -2.14 6.58
N TYR A 7 -3.72 -2.10 5.36
CA TYR A 7 -3.80 -3.19 4.40
C TYR A 7 -2.41 -3.78 4.17
N SER A 8 -2.36 -5.09 3.93
CA SER A 8 -1.16 -5.77 3.43
C SER A 8 -1.02 -5.57 1.92
N GLU A 9 0.18 -5.80 1.39
CA GLU A 9 0.42 -5.75 -0.07
C GLU A 9 -0.51 -6.69 -0.84
N LYS A 10 -0.83 -7.85 -0.26
CA LYS A 10 -1.76 -8.83 -0.85
C LYS A 10 -3.19 -8.32 -0.90
N GLU A 11 -3.63 -7.58 0.11
CA GLU A 11 -4.97 -6.96 0.13
C GLU A 11 -5.04 -5.80 -0.86
N ILE A 12 -3.98 -5.00 -0.95
CA ILE A 12 -3.82 -3.90 -1.93
C ILE A 12 -4.00 -4.43 -3.36
N LEU A 13 -3.38 -5.57 -3.69
CA LEU A 13 -3.47 -6.18 -5.02
C LEU A 13 -4.85 -6.75 -5.37
N LYS A 14 -5.74 -6.93 -4.39
CA LYS A 14 -7.12 -7.39 -4.64
C LYS A 14 -8.05 -6.25 -5.07
N PHE A 15 -7.64 -5.00 -4.89
CA PHE A 15 -8.44 -3.86 -5.35
C PHE A 15 -8.38 -3.75 -6.88
N HIS A 16 -9.55 -3.65 -7.49
CA HIS A 16 -9.67 -3.51 -8.94
C HIS A 16 -8.90 -2.27 -9.42
N GLY A 17 -7.97 -2.45 -10.36
CA GLY A 17 -7.10 -1.38 -10.86
C GLY A 17 -5.78 -1.19 -10.12
N MET A 18 -5.51 -1.91 -9.01
CA MET A 18 -4.19 -1.91 -8.37
C MET A 18 -3.36 -3.11 -8.83
N GLY A 19 -2.38 -2.83 -9.70
CA GLY A 19 -1.39 -3.80 -10.15
C GLY A 19 -0.09 -3.80 -9.34
N PRO A 20 0.79 -4.80 -9.53
CA PRO A 20 2.10 -4.89 -8.87
C PRO A 20 2.98 -3.66 -9.04
N ALA A 21 2.84 -2.95 -10.17
CA ALA A 21 3.56 -1.70 -10.45
C ALA A 21 3.18 -0.54 -9.50
N SER A 22 2.05 -0.63 -8.80
CA SER A 22 1.61 0.38 -7.83
C SER A 22 2.25 0.19 -6.46
N LEU A 23 2.65 -1.04 -6.09
CA LEU A 23 3.21 -1.35 -4.77
C LEU A 23 4.48 -0.55 -4.44
N PRO A 24 5.47 -0.37 -5.34
CA PRO A 24 6.66 0.41 -5.05
C PRO A 24 6.33 1.87 -4.70
N LYS A 25 5.39 2.48 -5.44
CA LYS A 25 4.96 3.87 -5.22
C LYS A 25 4.28 4.04 -3.88
N LEU A 26 3.37 3.12 -3.54
CA LEU A 26 2.67 3.13 -2.26
C LEU A 26 3.62 2.87 -1.08
N ARG A 27 4.62 1.99 -1.25
CA ARG A 27 5.66 1.76 -0.25
C ARG A 27 6.49 3.01 0.04
N VAL A 28 6.88 3.74 -1.00
CA VAL A 28 7.61 5.01 -0.85
C VAL A 28 6.75 6.04 -0.12
N ALA A 29 5.50 6.24 -0.56
CA ALA A 29 4.58 7.19 0.06
C ALA A 29 4.30 6.90 1.54
N LEU A 30 4.17 5.62 1.90
CA LEU A 30 4.04 5.20 3.31
C LEU A 30 5.32 5.49 4.09
N LYS A 31 6.49 5.18 3.52
CA LYS A 31 7.78 5.36 4.17
C LYS A 31 8.10 6.84 4.43
N GLU A 32 7.73 7.74 3.52
CA GLU A 32 7.90 9.19 3.67
C GLU A 32 7.18 9.75 4.90
N ILE A 33 6.09 9.11 5.32
CA ILE A 33 5.31 9.48 6.52
C ILE A 33 5.56 8.52 7.71
N GLY A 34 6.61 7.71 7.65
CA GLY A 34 6.99 6.79 8.75
C GLY A 34 6.04 5.59 8.93
N LEU A 35 5.25 5.25 7.90
CA LEU A 35 4.35 4.11 7.90
C LEU A 35 4.87 2.96 7.03
N SER A 36 4.31 1.78 7.25
CA SER A 36 4.50 0.59 6.43
C SER A 36 3.15 -0.07 6.14
N PHE A 37 3.13 -0.98 5.17
CA PHE A 37 1.99 -1.88 5.02
C PHE A 37 1.81 -2.75 6.26
N LYS A 38 0.59 -3.24 6.44
CA LYS A 38 0.29 -4.28 7.42
C LYS A 38 1.02 -5.56 7.02
N SER A 39 1.57 -6.26 8.00
CA SER A 39 2.19 -7.57 7.84
C SER A 39 1.19 -8.62 7.36
#